data_AF-A0A539EAB9-F1
#
_entry.id   AF-A0A539EAB9-F1
#
_cell.length_a   1.000
_cell.length_b   1.000
_cell.length_c   1.000
_cell.angle_alpha   90.00
_cell.angle_beta   90.00
_cell.angle_gamma   90.00
#
_symmetry.space_group_name_H-M   'P 1'
#
loop_
_entity.id
_entity.type
_entity.pdbx_description
1 polymer ?
#
loop_
_entity_poly.entity_id
_entity_poly.type
_entity_poly.pdbx_seq_one_letter_code
_entity_poly.pdbx_strand_id
1 'polypeptide(L)'
;MTLAGLSASLERMATEVRNLQRSEILEAEEHFAAGQKGSSAMPHKRNPITAERVAGLARLLRGYAVGALENVALWHERDITHSSVERVILADSFLVVDYQLHLMTRIVQGLIVYPRRMEENL
;
A
#
# COMPACT_ATOMS: atom_id res chain seq x y z
N MET A 1 -14.37 7.73 -5.09
CA MET A 1 -13.06 8.39 -5.31
C MET A 1 -12.21 8.54 -4.04
N THR A 2 -12.80 8.89 -2.89
CA THR A 2 -12.06 9.13 -1.63
C THR A 2 -11.16 7.96 -1.19
N LEU A 3 -11.65 6.71 -1.23
CA LEU A 3 -10.87 5.52 -0.87
C LEU A 3 -9.63 5.32 -1.76
N ALA A 4 -9.76 5.59 -3.06
CA ALA A 4 -8.61 5.54 -3.98
C ALA A 4 -7.59 6.64 -3.70
N GLY A 5 -8.04 7.85 -3.34
CA GLY A 5 -7.15 8.94 -2.92
C GLY A 5 -6.41 8.64 -1.60
N LEU A 6 -7.11 8.06 -0.62
CA LEU A 6 -6.50 7.57 0.62
C LEU A 6 -5.44 6.50 0.31
N SER A 7 -5.80 5.50 -0.50
CA SER A 7 -4.91 4.42 -0.89
C SER A 7 -3.67 4.91 -1.64
N ALA A 8 -3.81 5.92 -2.52
CA ALA A 8 -2.70 6.58 -3.19
C ALA A 8 -1.78 7.32 -2.20
N SER A 9 -2.34 7.91 -1.14
CA SER A 9 -1.56 8.55 -0.07
C SER A 9 -0.75 7.52 0.72
N LEU A 10 -1.34 6.34 1.00
CA LEU A 10 -0.64 5.23 1.63
C LEU A 10 0.48 4.67 0.73
N GLU A 11 0.26 4.57 -0.58
CA GLU A 11 1.32 4.19 -1.53
C GLU A 11 2.47 5.18 -1.55
N ARG A 12 2.19 6.49 -1.45
CA ARG A 12 3.25 7.50 -1.36
C ARG A 12 4.11 7.28 -0.11
N MET A 13 3.49 7.08 1.05
CA MET A 13 4.22 6.78 2.30
C MET A 13 5.01 5.47 2.19
N ALA A 14 4.40 4.42 1.64
CA ALA A 14 5.06 3.13 1.43
C ALA A 14 6.23 3.22 0.45
N THR A 15 6.11 4.04 -0.60
CA THR A 15 7.20 4.31 -1.53
C THR A 15 8.37 5.00 -0.83
N GLU A 16 8.10 5.91 0.10
CA GLU A 16 9.16 6.55 0.88
C GLU A 16 9.88 5.55 1.79
N VAL A 17 9.15 4.69 2.50
CA VAL A 17 9.75 3.60 3.30
C VAL A 17 10.66 2.73 2.44
N ARG A 18 10.21 2.38 1.23
CA ARG A 18 11.01 1.58 0.28
C ARG A 18 12.27 2.31 -0.18
N ASN A 19 12.21 3.62 -0.39
CA ASN A 19 13.36 4.43 -0.77
C ASN A 19 14.39 4.49 0.36
N LEU A 20 13.95 4.78 1.59
CA LEU A 20 14.83 4.89 2.75
C LEU A 20 15.50 3.56 3.13
N GLN A 21 14.86 2.42 2.80
CA GLN A 21 15.41 1.08 3.05
C GLN A 21 16.36 0.57 1.94
N ARG A 22 16.58 1.34 0.87
CA ARG A 22 17.59 0.98 -0.15
C ARG A 22 18.96 0.85 0.51
N SER A 23 19.72 -0.19 0.17
CA SER A 23 20.99 -0.54 0.84
C SER A 23 22.02 0.60 0.85
N GLU A 24 22.01 1.43 -0.19
CA GLU A 24 22.87 2.59 -0.39
C GLU A 24 22.45 3.83 0.43
N ILE A 25 21.22 3.87 0.95
CA ILE A 25 20.68 4.94 1.80
C ILE A 25 20.60 4.45 3.24
N LEU A 26 19.81 3.39 3.47
CA LEU A 26 19.58 2.69 4.75
C LEU A 26 19.35 3.64 5.94
N GLU A 27 18.46 4.61 5.75
CA GLU A 27 18.07 5.57 6.79
C GLU A 27 16.89 5.07 7.63
N ALA A 28 16.05 4.21 7.05
CA ALA A 28 14.99 3.53 7.76
C ALA A 28 14.76 2.13 7.20
N GLU A 29 14.26 1.20 8.02
CA GLU A 29 13.85 -0.13 7.58
C GLU A 29 12.59 -0.63 8.29
N GLU A 30 11.78 -1.42 7.59
CA GLU A 30 10.70 -2.20 8.19
C GLU A 30 11.23 -3.15 9.27
N HIS A 31 10.50 -3.27 10.38
CA HIS A 31 10.82 -4.23 11.42
C HIS A 31 10.93 -5.65 10.88
N PHE A 32 12.07 -6.29 11.15
CA PHE A 32 12.33 -7.67 10.77
C PHE A 32 12.26 -8.60 11.98
N ALA A 33 11.21 -9.41 12.06
CA ALA A 33 10.96 -10.25 13.24
C ALA A 33 11.96 -11.42 13.34
N ALA A 34 12.23 -11.87 14.57
CA ALA A 34 13.02 -13.07 14.80
C ALA A 34 12.39 -14.27 14.08
N GLY A 35 13.19 -14.98 13.28
CA GLY A 35 12.73 -16.12 12.47
C GLY A 35 12.10 -15.75 11.13
N GLN A 36 11.90 -14.46 10.82
CA GLN A 36 11.49 -14.02 9.49
C GLN A 36 12.62 -14.33 8.49
N LYS A 37 12.27 -14.86 7.31
CA LYS A 37 13.20 -15.06 6.19
C LYS A 37 12.90 -14.01 5.13
N GLY A 38 13.89 -13.23 4.73
CA GLY A 38 13.69 -12.20 3.70
C GLY A 38 13.93 -12.68 2.27
N SER A 39 14.56 -13.84 2.08
CA SER A 39 14.63 -14.57 0.81
C SER A 39 14.91 -16.06 1.05
N SER A 40 14.51 -16.92 0.11
CA SER A 40 14.79 -18.35 0.14
C SER A 40 16.28 -18.66 0.00
N ALA A 41 17.02 -17.86 -0.77
CA ALA A 41 18.45 -18.07 -1.05
C ALA A 41 19.37 -17.19 -0.20
N MET A 42 18.87 -16.07 0.33
CA MET A 42 19.67 -15.08 1.07
C MET A 42 19.01 -14.72 2.40
N PRO A 43 19.32 -15.43 3.49
CA PRO A 43 18.68 -15.23 4.80
C PRO A 43 18.88 -13.82 5.39
N HIS A 44 19.97 -13.14 5.04
CA HIS A 44 20.31 -11.82 5.53
C HIS A 44 19.58 -10.67 4.79
N LYS A 45 18.95 -10.95 3.65
CA LYS A 45 18.31 -9.91 2.82
C LYS A 45 17.07 -9.37 3.54
N ARG A 46 17.00 -8.06 3.80
CA ARG A 46 15.84 -7.39 4.42
C ARG A 46 15.13 -6.51 3.40
N ASN A 47 13.98 -6.97 2.89
CA ASN A 47 13.21 -6.25 1.89
C ASN A 47 11.99 -5.55 2.54
N PRO A 48 11.59 -4.36 2.05
CA PRO A 48 10.39 -3.64 2.49
C PRO A 48 9.10 -4.26 1.90
N ILE A 49 8.87 -5.56 2.15
CA ILE A 49 7.81 -6.34 1.50
C ILE A 49 6.40 -5.87 1.88
N THR A 50 6.26 -5.27 3.07
CA THR A 50 4.95 -4.83 3.55
C THR A 50 4.56 -3.52 2.85
N ALA A 51 5.51 -2.60 2.71
CA ALA A 51 5.36 -1.37 1.95
C ALA A 51 5.16 -1.66 0.46
N GLU A 52 5.88 -2.63 -0.12
CA GLU A 52 5.63 -3.10 -1.50
C GLU A 52 4.19 -3.60 -1.67
N ARG A 53 3.67 -4.36 -0.69
CA ARG A 53 2.28 -4.83 -0.70
C ARG A 53 1.29 -3.67 -0.64
N VAL A 54 1.51 -2.69 0.24
CA VAL A 54 0.65 -1.50 0.34
C VAL A 54 0.62 -0.75 -0.98
N ALA A 55 1.76 -0.55 -1.63
CA ALA A 55 1.85 0.09 -2.94
C ALA A 55 1.12 -0.71 -4.04
N GLY A 56 1.24 -2.03 -4.03
CA GLY A 56 0.52 -2.92 -4.96
C GLY A 56 -1.00 -2.80 -4.81
N LEU A 57 -1.50 -2.84 -3.58
CA LEU A 57 -2.94 -2.72 -3.27
C LEU A 57 -3.53 -1.38 -3.73
N ALA A 58 -2.75 -0.31 -3.71
CA ALA A 58 -3.22 1.00 -4.19
C ALA A 58 -3.53 1.05 -5.69
N ARG A 59 -2.88 0.18 -6.48
CA ARG A 59 -3.18 0.04 -7.91
C ARG A 59 -4.57 -0.55 -8.14
N LEU A 60 -5.02 -1.48 -7.29
CA LEU A 60 -6.37 -2.05 -7.35
C LEU A 60 -7.43 -0.96 -7.09
N LEU A 61 -7.26 -0.19 -6.03
CA LEU A 61 -8.21 0.88 -5.67
C LEU A 61 -8.36 1.95 -6.76
N ARG A 62 -7.26 2.28 -7.46
CA ARG A 62 -7.32 3.17 -8.63
C ARG A 62 -8.12 2.55 -9.78
N GLY A 63 -7.97 1.25 -10.05
CA GLY A 63 -8.79 0.53 -11.02
C GLY A 63 -10.28 0.55 -10.65
N TYR A 64 -10.60 0.29 -9.38
CA TYR A 64 -11.97 0.35 -8.88
C TYR A 64 -12.60 1.75 -8.99
N ALA A 65 -11.79 2.81 -8.86
CA ALA A 65 -12.27 4.17 -9.05
C ALA A 65 -12.76 4.44 -10.49
N VAL A 66 -12.16 3.79 -11.49
CA VAL A 66 -12.62 3.89 -12.89
C VAL A 66 -14.00 3.25 -13.03
N GLY A 67 -14.18 2.01 -12.56
CA GLY A 67 -15.48 1.34 -12.60
C GLY A 67 -16.57 2.10 -11.84
N ALA A 68 -16.23 2.71 -10.70
CA ALA A 68 -17.16 3.57 -9.98
C ALA A 68 -17.56 4.83 -10.77
N LEU A 69 -16.65 5.42 -11.57
CA LEU A 69 -16.95 6.57 -12.41
C LEU A 69 -17.81 6.19 -13.62
N GLU A 70 -17.55 5.03 -14.22
CA GLU A 70 -18.34 4.53 -15.35
C GLU A 70 -19.79 4.22 -14.96
N ASN A 71 -20.02 3.80 -13.70
CA ASN A 71 -21.37 3.56 -13.16
C ASN A 71 -22.27 4.81 -13.05
N VAL A 72 -21.75 6.02 -13.29
CA VAL A 72 -22.54 7.26 -13.14
C VAL A 72 -23.57 7.44 -14.25
N ALA A 73 -23.27 6.99 -15.46
CA ALA A 73 -24.07 7.27 -16.66
C ALA A 73 -25.23 6.28 -16.85
N LEU A 74 -26.12 6.19 -15.86
CA LEU A 74 -27.31 5.33 -15.92
C LEU A 74 -28.40 5.91 -16.84
N TRP A 75 -29.21 5.05 -17.42
CA TRP A 75 -30.29 5.43 -18.33
C TRP A 75 -31.55 5.87 -17.57
N HIS A 76 -32.03 7.08 -17.89
CA HIS A 76 -33.29 7.67 -17.39
C HIS A 76 -33.46 7.52 -15.87
N GLU A 77 -34.50 6.80 -15.41
CA GLU A 77 -34.78 6.61 -14.00
C GLU A 77 -33.81 5.64 -13.31
N ARG A 78 -33.25 4.66 -14.04
CA ARG A 78 -32.17 3.71 -13.62
C ARG A 78 -32.13 2.47 -14.54
N ASP A 79 -30.93 2.06 -14.97
CA ASP A 79 -30.61 0.69 -15.38
C ASP A 79 -29.80 -0.06 -14.31
N ILE A 80 -29.53 -1.36 -14.51
CA ILE A 80 -28.91 -2.23 -13.49
C ILE A 80 -27.41 -2.51 -13.72
N THR A 81 -26.77 -1.89 -14.72
CA THR A 81 -25.38 -2.19 -15.09
C THR A 81 -24.39 -1.94 -13.95
N HIS A 82 -24.64 -0.93 -13.11
CA HIS A 82 -23.86 -0.65 -11.90
C HIS A 82 -23.80 -1.83 -10.92
N SER A 83 -24.84 -2.69 -10.86
CA SER A 83 -24.98 -3.72 -9.82
C SER A 83 -23.89 -4.79 -9.88
N SER A 84 -23.50 -5.25 -11.06
CA SER A 84 -22.45 -6.28 -11.20
C SER A 84 -21.07 -5.74 -10.81
N VAL A 85 -20.80 -4.49 -11.17
CA VAL A 85 -19.57 -3.78 -10.84
C VAL A 85 -19.49 -3.54 -9.32
N GLU A 86 -20.55 -2.98 -8.72
CA GLU A 86 -20.61 -2.63 -7.30
C GLU A 86 -20.48 -3.83 -6.36
N ARG A 87 -20.97 -5.00 -6.77
CA ARG A 87 -20.80 -6.26 -6.02
C ARG A 87 -19.34 -6.65 -5.83
N VAL A 88 -18.45 -6.22 -6.72
CA VAL A 88 -17.01 -6.43 -6.61
C VAL A 88 -16.38 -5.22 -5.93
N ILE A 89 -16.54 -4.05 -6.53
CA ILE A 89 -15.69 -2.90 -6.17
C ILE A 89 -16.05 -2.30 -4.81
N LEU A 90 -17.30 -2.37 -4.33
CA LEU A 90 -17.66 -1.75 -3.07
C LEU A 90 -17.01 -2.48 -1.90
N ALA A 91 -17.30 -3.78 -1.74
CA ALA A 91 -16.76 -4.58 -0.63
C ALA A 91 -15.23 -4.63 -0.68
N ASP A 92 -14.65 -4.89 -1.84
CA ASP A 92 -13.21 -4.98 -2.00
C ASP A 92 -12.51 -3.66 -1.67
N SER A 93 -13.08 -2.51 -2.06
CA SER A 93 -12.46 -1.20 -1.77
C SER A 93 -12.31 -0.96 -0.27
N PHE A 94 -13.34 -1.30 0.53
CA PHE A 94 -13.26 -1.14 1.98
C PHE A 94 -12.29 -2.14 2.61
N LEU A 95 -12.34 -3.41 2.22
CA LEU A 95 -11.46 -4.45 2.76
C LEU A 95 -9.98 -4.17 2.45
N VAL A 96 -9.68 -3.74 1.22
CA VAL A 96 -8.31 -3.43 0.84
C VAL A 96 -7.80 -2.20 1.60
N VAL A 97 -8.60 -1.15 1.75
CA VAL A 97 -8.18 0.05 2.50
C VAL A 97 -7.99 -0.25 3.97
N ASP A 98 -8.91 -0.99 4.60
CA ASP A 98 -8.78 -1.44 5.99
C ASP A 98 -7.46 -2.22 6.20
N TYR A 99 -7.18 -3.17 5.31
CA TYR A 99 -5.95 -3.93 5.35
C TYR A 99 -4.70 -3.07 5.12
N GLN A 100 -4.73 -2.14 4.16
CA GLN A 100 -3.62 -1.19 3.93
C GLN A 100 -3.36 -0.31 5.16
N LEU A 101 -4.41 0.20 5.82
CA LEU A 101 -4.28 0.98 7.04
C LEU A 101 -3.68 0.15 8.18
N HIS A 102 -4.13 -1.09 8.35
CA HIS A 102 -3.57 -2.02 9.33
C HIS A 102 -2.07 -2.26 9.07
N LEU A 103 -1.68 -2.53 7.82
CA LEU A 103 -0.29 -2.75 7.44
C LEU A 103 0.57 -1.49 7.65
N MET A 104 0.11 -0.33 7.18
CA MET A 104 0.86 0.93 7.33
C MET A 104 1.01 1.34 8.79
N THR A 105 -0.02 1.11 9.62
CA THR A 105 0.06 1.34 11.07
C THR A 105 1.18 0.50 11.68
N ARG A 106 1.25 -0.80 11.32
CA ARG A 106 2.31 -1.68 11.78
C ARG A 106 3.70 -1.28 11.29
N ILE A 107 3.82 -0.86 10.03
CA ILE A 107 5.08 -0.35 9.47
C ILE A 107 5.54 0.86 10.29
N VAL A 108 4.68 1.87 10.47
CA VAL A 108 5.04 3.11 11.17
C VAL A 108 5.37 2.86 12.64
N GLN A 109 4.60 2.02 13.34
CA GLN A 109 4.85 1.70 14.75
C GLN A 109 6.15 0.93 14.97
N GLY A 110 6.55 0.09 14.01
CA GLY A 110 7.76 -0.74 14.10
C GLY A 110 8.95 -0.20 13.30
N LEU A 111 8.83 0.97 12.67
CA LEU A 111 9.86 1.47 11.76
C LEU A 111 11.17 1.69 12.51
N ILE A 112 12.24 1.04 12.04
CA ILE A 112 13.57 1.24 12.59
C ILE A 112 14.19 2.41 11.84
N VAL A 113 14.66 3.42 12.59
CA VAL A 113 15.29 4.62 12.03
C VAL A 113 16.76 4.64 12.42
N TYR A 114 17.63 5.06 11.50
CA TYR A 114 19.09 5.11 11.68
C TYR A 114 19.63 6.55 11.60
N PRO A 115 19.53 7.36 12.68
CA PRO A 115 19.97 8.76 12.66
C PRO A 115 21.43 8.95 12.22
N ARG A 116 22.33 8.06 12.65
CA ARG A 116 23.73 8.10 12.24
C ARG A 116 23.92 7.92 10.73
N ARG A 117 23.11 7.06 10.09
CA ARG A 117 23.15 6.89 8.63
C ARG A 117 22.65 8.13 7.92
N MET A 118 21.60 8.76 8.45
CA MET A 118 21.11 10.04 7.93
C MET A 118 22.20 11.11 7.99
N GLU A 119 22.91 11.23 9.12
CA GLU A 119 24.04 12.16 9.26
C GLU A 119 25.20 11.86 8.30
N GLU A 120 25.51 10.58 8.06
CA GLU A 120 26.53 10.16 7.11
C GLU A 120 26.15 10.47 5.64
N ASN A 121 24.86 10.63 5.33
CA ASN A 121 24.35 10.88 3.98
C ASN A 121 24.17 12.38 3.63
N LEU A 122 24.32 13.29 4.61
CA LEU A 122 24.20 14.76 4.44
C LEU A 122 25.50 15.39 3.93
#